data_AF-A0A2H6GJG3-F1
#
_entry.id   AF-A0A2H6GJG3-F1
#
_cell.length_a   1.000
_cell.length_b   1.000
_cell.length_c   1.000
_cell.angle_alpha   90.00
_cell.angle_beta   90.00
_cell.angle_gamma   90.00
#
_symmetry.space_group_name_H-M   'P 1'
#
loop_
_entity.id
_entity.type
_entity.pdbx_description
1 polymer ?
#
loop_
_entity_poly.entity_id
_entity_poly.type
_entity_poly.pdbx_seq_one_letter_code
_entity_poly.pdbx_strand_id
1 'polypeptide(L)'
;MSTVNMAPGLHWVGALDPDLRTFDLIMNAPHGTTYNSYLVEGKKECALIETVKAGFTESYMENLSSLATIKLRGKKAVVFGSYGWSGEAVKLVEERLKGIKIKIPAEGFRAQLFPTEADLENCRELGAKLVEA
;
A
#
# COMPACT_ATOMS: atom_id res chain seq x y z
N MET A 1 -14.19 -1.10 -8.26
CA MET A 1 -13.78 -2.43 -8.76
C MET A 1 -13.20 -3.20 -7.60
N SER A 2 -13.57 -4.47 -7.48
CA SER A 2 -13.10 -5.37 -6.43
C SER A 2 -11.60 -5.66 -6.56
N THR A 3 -10.94 -5.84 -5.42
CA THR A 3 -9.57 -6.37 -5.31
C THR A 3 -9.35 -7.59 -6.20
N VAL A 4 -8.12 -7.78 -6.69
CA VAL A 4 -7.77 -8.93 -7.54
C VAL A 4 -6.93 -9.91 -6.72
N ASN A 5 -7.39 -11.15 -6.60
CA ASN A 5 -6.64 -12.23 -5.98
C ASN A 5 -5.69 -12.83 -7.02
N MET A 6 -4.41 -12.46 -6.95
CA MET A 6 -3.42 -12.79 -7.98
C MET A 6 -2.84 -14.18 -7.76
N ALA A 7 -2.59 -14.52 -6.50
CA ALA A 7 -2.07 -15.81 -6.06
C ALA A 7 -2.41 -16.01 -4.57
N PRO A 8 -2.25 -17.22 -4.02
CA PRO A 8 -2.38 -17.44 -2.58
C PRO A 8 -1.49 -16.47 -1.78
N GLY A 9 -2.14 -15.59 -1.02
CA GLY A 9 -1.47 -14.58 -0.20
C GLY A 9 -0.96 -13.34 -0.96
N LEU A 10 -1.34 -13.15 -2.23
CA LEU A 10 -1.00 -11.97 -3.00
C LEU A 10 -2.26 -11.34 -3.60
N HIS A 11 -2.52 -10.10 -3.23
CA HIS A 11 -3.70 -9.37 -3.63
C HIS A 11 -3.34 -8.00 -4.20
N TRP A 12 -3.87 -7.65 -5.37
CA TRP A 12 -3.87 -6.27 -5.84
C TRP A 12 -5.02 -5.51 -5.19
N VAL A 13 -4.68 -4.38 -4.58
CA VAL A 13 -5.59 -3.52 -3.82
C VAL A 13 -5.59 -2.07 -4.32
N GLY A 14 -4.86 -1.80 -5.40
CA GLY A 14 -4.68 -0.47 -5.98
C GLY A 14 -5.95 0.17 -6.54
N ALA A 15 -5.75 1.25 -7.28
CA ALA A 15 -6.84 2.02 -7.88
C ALA A 15 -6.61 2.22 -9.39
N LEU A 16 -7.70 2.28 -10.14
CA LEU A 16 -7.68 2.64 -11.57
C LEU A 16 -7.90 4.14 -11.70
N ASP A 17 -7.09 4.79 -12.53
CA ASP A 17 -7.26 6.19 -12.95
C ASP A 17 -7.49 6.23 -14.46
N PRO A 18 -8.73 5.97 -14.93
CA PRO A 18 -9.05 6.04 -16.35
C PRO A 18 -8.98 7.48 -16.87
N ASP A 19 -9.07 8.50 -16.02
CA ASP A 19 -9.16 9.89 -16.49
C ASP A 19 -7.79 10.50 -16.77
N LEU A 20 -6.72 9.93 -16.20
CA LEU A 20 -5.35 10.31 -16.50
C LEU A 20 -4.90 9.81 -17.89
N ARG A 21 -5.33 10.52 -18.94
CA ARG A 21 -5.00 10.23 -20.34
C ARG A 21 -3.70 10.86 -20.82
N THR A 22 -3.25 11.92 -20.16
CA THR A 22 -1.99 12.62 -20.46
C THR A 22 -1.20 12.78 -19.17
N PHE A 23 -0.03 12.17 -19.10
CA PHE A 23 0.89 12.27 -17.95
C PHE A 23 2.11 13.12 -18.34
N ASP A 24 2.49 14.05 -17.47
CA ASP A 24 3.61 14.98 -17.68
C ASP A 24 3.65 15.69 -19.06
N LEU A 25 2.47 15.99 -19.62
CA LEU A 25 2.26 16.65 -20.93
C LEU A 25 2.81 15.92 -22.17
N ILE A 26 3.66 14.91 -22.01
CA ILE A 26 4.34 14.21 -23.11
C ILE A 26 3.93 12.74 -23.23
N MET A 27 3.43 12.12 -22.16
CA MET A 27 3.08 10.70 -22.16
C MET A 27 1.58 10.51 -22.39
N ASN A 28 1.24 9.82 -23.46
CA ASN A 28 -0.13 9.46 -23.79
C ASN A 28 -0.48 8.09 -23.16
N ALA A 29 -1.52 8.07 -22.34
CA ALA A 29 -2.08 6.89 -21.70
C ALA A 29 -3.52 6.67 -22.22
N PRO A 30 -3.71 6.11 -23.42
CA PRO A 30 -5.03 6.03 -24.08
C PRO A 30 -6.06 5.24 -23.26
N HIS A 31 -5.60 4.36 -22.36
CA HIS A 31 -6.44 3.57 -21.45
C HIS A 31 -6.33 4.01 -19.99
N GLY A 32 -5.65 5.13 -19.72
CA GLY A 32 -5.46 5.65 -18.37
C GLY A 32 -4.30 4.93 -17.69
N THR A 33 -4.23 5.05 -16.37
CA THR A 33 -3.21 4.39 -15.57
C THR A 33 -3.78 3.70 -14.34
N THR A 34 -2.91 3.11 -13.55
CA THR A 34 -3.22 2.48 -12.28
C THR A 34 -2.26 2.96 -11.21
N TYR A 35 -2.77 3.23 -10.00
CA TYR A 35 -1.96 3.28 -8.80
C TYR A 35 -1.86 1.87 -8.23
N ASN A 36 -0.78 1.17 -8.58
CA ASN A 36 -0.59 -0.21 -8.16
C ASN A 36 -0.22 -0.27 -6.69
N SER A 37 -0.96 -1.09 -5.95
CA SER A 37 -0.68 -1.39 -4.56
C SER A 37 -1.05 -2.84 -4.29
N TYR A 38 -0.25 -3.49 -3.46
CA TYR A 38 -0.34 -4.93 -3.24
C TYR A 38 -0.32 -5.26 -1.76
N LEU A 39 -1.24 -6.12 -1.34
CA LEU A 39 -1.21 -6.76 -0.05
C LEU A 39 -0.56 -8.14 -0.19
N VAL A 40 0.57 -8.31 0.50
CA VAL A 40 1.23 -9.60 0.68
C VAL A 40 0.86 -10.14 2.06
N GLU A 41 0.21 -11.29 2.08
CA GLU A 41 -0.31 -11.96 3.26
C GLU A 41 0.60 -13.14 3.62
N GLY A 42 1.25 -13.06 4.78
CA GLY A 42 1.92 -14.17 5.46
C GLY A 42 0.99 -14.89 6.44
N LYS A 43 1.55 -15.76 7.28
CA LYS A 43 0.75 -16.51 8.28
C LYS A 43 0.22 -15.60 9.39
N LYS A 44 1.07 -14.74 9.95
CA LYS A 44 0.73 -13.80 11.03
C LYS A 44 0.99 -12.34 10.63
N GLU A 45 1.82 -12.13 9.63
CA GLU A 45 2.29 -10.85 9.12
C GLU A 45 1.61 -10.52 7.79
N CYS A 46 1.46 -9.23 7.50
CA CYS A 46 1.07 -8.71 6.21
C CYS A 46 1.93 -7.49 5.86
N ALA A 47 2.16 -7.28 4.57
CA ALA A 47 2.86 -6.11 4.07
C ALA A 47 2.03 -5.47 2.97
N LEU A 48 1.77 -4.18 3.11
CA LEU A 48 1.08 -3.37 2.11
C LEU A 48 2.11 -2.53 1.36
N ILE A 49 2.27 -2.87 0.08
CA ILE A 49 3.27 -2.31 -0.82
C ILE A 49 2.61 -1.22 -1.66
N GLU A 50 3.23 -0.04 -1.67
CA GLU A 50 2.77 1.14 -2.38
C GLU A 50 1.40 1.66 -1.92
N THR A 51 1.10 2.90 -2.29
CA THR A 51 -0.15 3.58 -1.95
C THR A 51 -0.74 4.26 -3.18
N VAL A 52 -1.96 4.80 -3.06
CA VAL A 52 -2.63 5.48 -4.16
C VAL A 52 -2.54 7.00 -4.04
N LYS A 53 -2.74 7.70 -5.16
CA LYS A 53 -2.90 9.16 -5.15
C LYS A 53 -4.09 9.55 -4.26
N ALA A 54 -3.96 10.68 -3.57
CA ALA A 54 -4.92 11.15 -2.55
C ALA A 54 -6.40 11.11 -3.00
N GLY A 55 -6.70 11.46 -4.27
CA GLY A 55 -8.06 11.41 -4.82
C GLY A 55 -8.69 10.01 -4.89
N PHE A 56 -7.91 8.95 -4.72
CA PHE A 56 -8.35 7.54 -4.75
C PHE A 56 -8.39 6.91 -3.36
N THR A 57 -8.21 7.69 -2.30
CA THR A 57 -8.12 7.17 -0.91
C THR A 57 -9.37 6.39 -0.51
N GLU A 58 -10.57 6.88 -0.82
CA GLU A 58 -11.81 6.22 -0.39
C GLU A 58 -11.99 4.86 -1.07
N SER A 59 -11.82 4.78 -2.41
CA SER A 59 -11.91 3.49 -3.12
C SER A 59 -10.81 2.50 -2.71
N TYR A 60 -9.63 3.02 -2.39
CA TYR A 60 -8.54 2.21 -1.83
C TYR A 60 -8.87 1.66 -0.44
N MET A 61 -9.52 2.46 0.41
CA MET A 61 -9.96 2.01 1.72
C MET A 61 -11.10 0.99 1.66
N GLU A 62 -12.01 1.12 0.70
CA GLU A 62 -13.03 0.10 0.40
C GLU A 62 -12.37 -1.23 0.01
N ASN A 63 -11.36 -1.18 -0.87
CA ASN A 63 -10.57 -2.35 -1.27
C ASN A 63 -9.90 -3.03 -0.07
N LEU A 64 -9.20 -2.28 0.79
CA LEU A 64 -8.56 -2.82 1.99
C LEU A 64 -9.58 -3.41 2.97
N SER A 65 -10.72 -2.73 3.17
CA SER A 65 -11.78 -3.20 4.07
C SER A 65 -12.43 -4.50 3.59
N SER A 66 -12.56 -4.67 2.27
CA SER A 66 -13.06 -5.91 1.67
C SER A 66 -12.18 -7.13 1.96
N LEU A 67 -10.87 -6.92 2.15
CA LEU A 67 -9.92 -7.97 2.52
C LEU A 67 -9.80 -8.14 4.04
N ALA A 68 -9.94 -7.05 4.80
CA ALA A 68 -9.67 -7.03 6.22
C ALA A 68 -10.61 -7.93 7.06
N THR A 69 -11.87 -8.07 6.65
CA THR A 69 -12.90 -8.78 7.42
C THR A 69 -12.67 -10.29 7.55
N ILE A 70 -11.92 -10.91 6.63
CA ILE A 70 -11.66 -12.36 6.66
C ILE A 70 -10.15 -12.68 6.70
N LYS A 71 -9.32 -11.91 5.97
CA LYS A 71 -7.91 -12.26 5.73
C LYS A 71 -6.94 -11.67 6.76
N LEU A 72 -7.22 -10.46 7.23
CA LEU A 72 -6.30 -9.70 8.10
C LEU A 72 -6.61 -9.86 9.59
N ARG A 73 -7.67 -10.58 9.95
CA ARG A 73 -8.09 -10.74 11.34
C ARG A 73 -6.99 -11.45 12.14
N GLY A 74 -6.53 -10.79 13.21
CA GLY A 74 -5.48 -11.30 14.08
C GLY A 74 -4.07 -11.20 13.50
N LYS A 75 -3.89 -10.57 12.33
CA LYS A 75 -2.59 -10.32 11.72
C LYS A 75 -2.08 -8.93 12.07
N LYS A 76 -0.76 -8.78 12.01
CA LYS A 76 -0.06 -7.50 12.07
C LYS A 76 0.36 -7.10 10.67
N ALA A 77 0.34 -5.80 10.39
CA ALA A 77 0.68 -5.26 9.07
C ALA A 77 1.65 -4.10 9.16
N VAL A 78 2.46 -3.92 8.14
CA VAL A 78 3.20 -2.69 7.87
C VAL A 78 2.81 -2.14 6.51
N VAL A 79 2.95 -0.84 6.34
CA VAL A 79 2.72 -0.13 5.08
C VAL A 79 4.02 0.51 4.65
N PHE A 80 4.39 0.35 3.39
CA PHE A 80 5.57 1.03 2.86
C PHE A 80 5.44 1.31 1.36
N GLY A 81 6.19 2.29 0.87
CA GLY A 81 6.19 2.62 -0.55
C GLY A 81 7.04 3.83 -0.89
N SER A 82 7.00 4.22 -2.16
CA SER A 82 7.66 5.41 -2.66
C SER A 82 6.67 6.56 -2.87
N TYR A 83 7.17 7.80 -2.93
CA TYR A 83 6.35 8.96 -3.27
C TYR A 83 7.16 10.03 -3.99
N GLY A 84 6.49 10.86 -4.80
CA GLY A 84 7.14 12.01 -5.45
C GLY A 84 7.04 13.30 -4.65
N TRP A 85 5.84 13.60 -4.14
CA TRP A 85 5.49 14.92 -3.59
C TRP A 85 5.29 14.90 -2.07
N SER A 86 4.05 14.80 -1.56
CA SER A 86 3.76 14.98 -0.12
C SER A 86 4.10 13.78 0.77
N GLY A 87 3.96 12.54 0.26
CA GLY A 87 4.30 11.32 1.01
C GLY A 87 3.40 11.01 2.21
N GLU A 88 2.21 11.62 2.27
CA GLU A 88 1.28 11.46 3.40
C GLU A 88 0.51 10.13 3.40
N ALA A 89 0.49 9.46 2.24
CA ALA A 89 -0.36 8.30 2.01
C ALA A 89 -0.05 7.12 2.94
N VAL A 90 1.23 6.83 3.23
CA VAL A 90 1.62 5.74 4.15
C VAL A 90 0.97 5.94 5.53
N LYS A 91 1.16 7.12 6.12
CA LYS A 91 0.60 7.45 7.44
C LYS A 91 -0.93 7.38 7.46
N LEU A 92 -1.58 7.94 6.45
CA LEU A 92 -3.04 7.92 6.36
C LEU A 92 -3.57 6.48 6.30
N VAL A 93 -2.92 5.62 5.51
CA VAL A 93 -3.32 4.23 5.38
C VAL A 93 -3.09 3.48 6.69
N GLU A 94 -1.98 3.71 7.40
CA GLU A 94 -1.76 3.13 8.73
C GLU A 94 -2.84 3.52 9.74
N GLU A 95 -3.19 4.80 9.81
CA GLU A 95 -4.25 5.28 10.71
C GLU A 95 -5.59 4.60 10.42
N ARG A 96 -5.90 4.39 9.15
CA ARG A 96 -7.11 3.68 8.73
C ARG A 96 -7.05 2.18 9.04
N LEU A 97 -5.91 1.51 8.82
CA LEU A 97 -5.70 0.10 9.19
C LEU A 97 -5.84 -0.11 10.72
N LYS A 98 -5.31 0.82 11.52
CA LYS A 98 -5.51 0.86 12.97
C LYS A 98 -6.99 1.01 13.32
N GLY A 99 -7.72 1.87 12.62
CA GLY A 99 -9.17 2.08 12.80
C GLY A 99 -10.01 0.81 12.59
N ILE A 100 -9.60 -0.08 11.69
CA ILE A 100 -10.23 -1.40 11.48
C ILE A 100 -9.60 -2.52 12.31
N LYS A 101 -8.86 -2.17 13.37
CA LYS A 101 -8.27 -3.08 14.38
C LYS A 101 -7.14 -3.99 13.85
N ILE A 102 -6.45 -3.60 12.78
CA ILE A 102 -5.20 -4.27 12.38
C ILE A 102 -4.06 -3.74 13.24
N LYS A 103 -3.22 -4.64 13.76
CA LYS A 103 -2.03 -4.25 14.55
C LYS A 103 -0.97 -3.72 13.61
N ILE A 104 -0.52 -2.48 13.83
CA ILE A 104 0.63 -1.88 13.14
C ILE A 104 1.79 -1.83 14.13
N PRO A 105 2.76 -2.75 14.07
CA PRO A 105 3.79 -2.90 15.09
C PRO A 105 4.94 -1.90 14.97
N ALA A 106 5.11 -1.27 13.81
CA ALA A 106 6.15 -0.30 13.51
C ALA A 106 5.58 0.76 12.57
N GLU A 107 6.13 1.97 12.65
CA GLU A 107 5.82 3.04 11.70
C GLU A 107 6.27 2.64 10.29
N GLY A 108 5.42 2.90 9.32
CA GLY A 108 5.62 2.58 7.92
C GLY A 108 6.77 3.35 7.29
N PHE A 109 7.37 2.75 6.28
CA PHE A 109 8.52 3.34 5.59
C PHE A 109 8.08 4.07 4.31
N ARG A 110 8.72 5.21 4.01
CA ARG A 110 8.51 5.92 2.75
C ARG A 110 9.83 6.41 2.17
N ALA A 111 10.06 6.14 0.89
CA ALA A 111 11.18 6.69 0.14
C ALA A 111 10.70 7.80 -0.82
N GLN A 112 11.41 8.91 -0.87
CA GLN A 112 11.12 9.94 -1.87
C GLN A 112 11.81 9.59 -3.19
N LEU A 113 11.03 9.42 -4.26
CA LEU A 113 11.49 9.03 -5.59
C LEU A 113 12.28 7.70 -5.56
N PHE A 114 13.60 7.77 -5.67
CA PHE A 114 14.50 6.62 -5.75
C PHE A 114 15.06 6.31 -4.36
N PRO A 115 14.87 5.09 -3.83
CA PRO A 115 15.47 4.70 -2.56
C PRO A 115 17.01 4.75 -2.59
N THR A 116 17.59 5.32 -1.54
CA THR A 116 19.04 5.24 -1.25
C THR A 116 19.40 3.94 -0.53
N GLU A 117 20.68 3.64 -0.36
CA GLU A 117 21.10 2.49 0.46
C GLU A 117 20.62 2.58 1.91
N ALA A 118 20.54 3.79 2.47
CA ALA A 118 19.99 4.02 3.81
C ALA A 118 18.48 3.71 3.86
N ASP A 119 17.74 4.06 2.81
CA ASP A 119 16.32 3.73 2.67
C ASP A 119 16.09 2.21 2.56
N LEU A 120 16.96 1.51 1.86
CA LEU A 120 16.93 0.05 1.76
C LEU A 120 17.22 -0.60 3.11
N GLU A 121 18.11 -0.02 3.92
CA GLU A 121 18.35 -0.50 5.28
C GLU A 121 17.14 -0.27 6.19
N ASN A 122 16.51 0.91 6.11
CA ASN A 122 15.24 1.18 6.80
C ASN A 122 14.13 0.20 6.41
N CYS A 123 14.05 -0.20 5.13
CA CYS A 123 13.15 -1.26 4.68
C CYS A 123 13.44 -2.61 5.35
N ARG A 124 14.71 -2.99 5.49
CA ARG A 124 15.10 -4.24 6.17
C ARG A 124 14.73 -4.21 7.64
N GLU A 125 15.01 -3.10 8.32
CA GLU A 125 14.62 -2.92 9.72
C GLU A 125 13.10 -2.98 9.93
N LEU A 126 12.32 -2.39 9.03
CA LEU A 126 10.86 -2.47 9.08
C LEU A 126 10.38 -3.93 8.99
N GLY A 127 10.98 -4.71 8.10
CA GLY A 127 10.72 -6.15 7.97
C GLY A 127 11.05 -6.92 9.25
N ALA A 128 12.19 -6.65 9.88
CA ALA A 128 12.57 -7.25 11.16
C ALA A 128 11.55 -6.93 12.27
N LYS A 129 11.19 -5.65 12.42
CA LYS A 129 10.18 -5.18 13.39
C LYS A 129 8.80 -5.81 13.15
N LEU A 130 8.41 -6.00 11.88
CA LEU A 130 7.16 -6.69 11.54
C LEU A 130 7.17 -8.12 12.07
N VAL A 131 8.27 -8.86 11.94
CA VAL A 131 8.34 -10.28 12.33
C VAL A 131 8.47 -10.44 13.85
N GLU A 132 9.21 -9.58 14.54
CA GLU A 132 9.47 -9.68 15.98
C GLU A 132 8.26 -9.35 16.87
N ALA A 133 7.31 -8.54 16.37
CA ALA A 133 6.25 -7.92 17.18
C ALA A 133 5.00 -8.76 17.55
#